data_AF-A0A257QKX9-F1
#
_entry.id   AF-A0A257QKX9-F1
#
_cell.length_a   1.000
_cell.length_b   1.000
_cell.length_c   1.000
_cell.angle_alpha   90.00
_cell.angle_beta   90.00
_cell.angle_gamma   90.00
#
_symmetry.space_group_name_H-M   'P 1'
#
loop_
_entity.id
_entity.type
_entity.pdbx_description
1 polymer ?
#
loop_
_entity_poly.entity_id
_entity_poly.type
_entity_poly.pdbx_seq_one_letter_code
_entity_poly.pdbx_strand_id
1 'polypeptide(L)'
;MFALVAGKLVCQEETFKLNSGRRVLLQVWVEPGNLDKTQHAMASLKHSIRWDQQRYGLALDLDRFMIVAVGDFNMGAMENKGLNIFNTKYVLANPSIATDTDYANIEAVVGHEYFHNWTGNRVTCRDWFQLSLKEGLTVFRDQEFTADMIGTDSGRAVNRIENVRMLRQVQFSEDAGPMAHAVRPDSFVEISNFYTVTIYEKGAEVVRMYQTLLGRDGFRKGMDLYFARHDGQAVSCDDFRAAMAHSSGRDLAQFERWYSQPGTPQLNVQSHYDAAKQTYELTLSQRCKPGAGQKNTLPFHIPVAVGLLDARGRDMALYLDGPLAKSHTGAASSKPATTCVLELTQAKQTFIFNRVSTKPTPSLLRNFSAPVVMEYDYTDRELAQLMAHDSDAFNRWEAGQRLAMQRLLNLIKQVQAGETLTLDELFINALRTTLNDPALDPSFIEVVLTLPSMPAGNSRASKSNRRLV
;
A
#
# COMPACT_ATOMS: atom_id res chain seq x y z
N MET A 1 -14.06 21.59 8.24
CA MET A 1 -12.80 22.18 7.71
C MET A 1 -12.48 23.59 8.21
N PHE A 2 -13.24 24.17 9.15
CA PHE A 2 -12.90 25.48 9.72
C PHE A 2 -11.55 25.44 10.46
N ALA A 3 -10.77 26.51 10.40
CA ALA A 3 -9.56 26.71 11.20
C ALA A 3 -9.40 28.19 11.58
N LEU A 4 -8.81 28.41 12.76
CA LEU A 4 -8.38 29.71 13.23
C LEU A 4 -7.08 29.52 14.00
N VAL A 5 -6.09 30.35 13.68
CA VAL A 5 -4.81 30.41 14.40
C VAL A 5 -4.57 31.86 14.79
N ALA A 6 -4.27 32.08 16.06
CA ALA A 6 -3.87 33.38 16.59
C ALA A 6 -2.69 33.18 17.54
N GLY A 7 -1.58 33.87 17.27
CA GLY A 7 -0.36 33.73 18.05
C GLY A 7 0.76 34.59 17.50
N LYS A 8 1.85 34.69 18.25
CA LYS A 8 3.08 35.37 17.80
C LYS A 8 3.91 34.39 16.98
N LEU A 9 3.71 34.40 15.66
CA LEU A 9 4.38 33.48 14.72
C LEU A 9 5.31 34.24 13.78
N VAL A 10 6.27 33.51 13.23
CA VAL A 10 7.12 33.93 12.11
C VAL A 10 6.85 33.02 10.91
N CYS A 11 7.10 33.52 9.69
CA CYS A 11 6.72 32.83 8.46
C CYS A 11 7.90 32.68 7.50
N GLN A 12 8.10 31.48 6.96
CA GLN A 12 8.77 31.28 5.68
C GLN A 12 7.72 31.43 4.58
N GLU A 13 7.92 32.36 3.66
CA GLU A 13 6.98 32.66 2.58
C GLU A 13 7.66 32.57 1.21
N GLU A 14 6.98 31.95 0.25
CA GLU A 14 7.44 31.87 -1.13
C GLU A 14 6.30 32.01 -2.14
N THR A 15 6.58 32.68 -3.27
CA THR A 15 5.68 32.69 -4.42
C THR A 15 5.97 31.48 -5.32
N PHE A 16 4.95 30.67 -5.60
CA PHE A 16 5.05 29.48 -6.43
C PHE A 16 4.22 29.64 -7.72
N LYS A 17 4.77 29.22 -8.86
CA LYS A 17 4.07 29.27 -10.17
C LYS A 17 3.50 27.88 -10.50
N LEU A 18 2.18 27.79 -10.61
CA LEU A 18 1.46 26.60 -11.05
C LEU A 18 1.67 26.34 -12.55
N ASN A 19 1.40 25.12 -13.02
CA ASN A 19 1.45 24.76 -14.45
C ASN A 19 0.57 25.65 -15.34
N SER A 20 -0.55 26.18 -14.82
CA SER A 20 -1.42 27.14 -15.52
C SER A 20 -0.81 28.53 -15.69
N GLY A 21 0.33 28.80 -15.06
CA GLY A 21 0.94 30.13 -14.99
C GLY A 21 0.47 30.98 -13.81
N ARG A 22 -0.60 30.58 -13.10
CA ARG A 22 -1.07 31.27 -11.89
C ARG A 22 0.01 31.23 -10.81
N ARG A 23 0.22 32.36 -10.14
CA ARG A 23 1.10 32.49 -8.98
C ARG A 23 0.28 32.35 -7.70
N VAL A 24 0.79 31.57 -6.75
CA VAL A 24 0.18 31.33 -5.44
C VAL A 24 1.21 31.61 -4.35
N LEU A 25 0.74 31.95 -3.16
CA LEU A 25 1.58 32.19 -1.99
C LEU A 25 1.62 30.95 -1.09
N LEU A 26 2.80 30.41 -0.86
CA LEU A 26 3.02 29.29 0.04
C LEU A 26 3.66 29.80 1.33
N GLN A 27 3.12 29.40 2.47
CA GLN A 27 3.55 29.89 3.78
C GLN A 27 3.70 28.76 4.79
N VAL A 28 4.80 28.75 5.53
CA VAL A 28 5.01 27.88 6.70
C VAL A 28 5.21 28.77 7.92
N TRP A 29 4.25 28.73 8.82
CA TRP A 29 4.19 29.53 10.04
C TRP A 29 4.63 28.70 11.25
N VAL A 30 5.56 29.24 12.04
CA VAL A 30 6.14 28.59 13.22
C VAL A 30 6.37 29.59 14.34
N GLU A 31 6.61 29.09 15.55
CA GLU A 31 7.05 29.93 16.66
C GLU A 31 8.44 30.54 16.39
N PRO A 32 8.74 31.75 16.94
CA PRO A 32 10.07 32.34 16.86
C PRO A 32 11.17 31.38 17.31
N GLY A 33 12.25 31.29 16.54
CA GLY A 33 13.37 30.37 16.80
C GLY A 33 13.32 29.03 16.05
N ASN A 34 12.28 28.80 15.24
CA ASN A 34 12.13 27.57 14.43
C ASN A 34 12.19 27.81 12.91
N LEU A 35 12.42 29.05 12.45
CA LEU A 35 12.37 29.40 11.02
C LEU A 35 13.44 28.69 10.17
N ASP A 36 14.57 28.31 10.76
CA ASP A 36 15.63 27.55 10.11
C ASP A 36 15.26 26.08 9.83
N LYS A 37 14.14 25.59 10.39
CA LYS A 37 13.69 24.19 10.32
C LYS A 37 12.55 23.96 9.34
N THR A 38 12.08 24.99 8.63
CA THR A 38 10.87 24.92 7.78
C THR A 38 11.15 24.61 6.31
N GLN A 39 12.42 24.59 5.92
CA GLN A 39 12.81 24.47 4.51
C GLN A 39 12.31 23.17 3.87
N HIS A 40 12.41 22.05 4.59
CA HIS A 40 11.97 20.75 4.08
C HIS A 40 10.44 20.66 3.92
N ALA A 41 9.67 21.20 4.86
CA ALA A 41 8.21 21.27 4.74
C ALA A 41 7.78 22.12 3.54
N MET A 42 8.45 23.26 3.31
CA MET A 42 8.19 24.11 2.14
C MET A 42 8.56 23.41 0.82
N ALA A 43 9.67 22.67 0.79
CA ALA A 43 10.06 21.88 -0.38
C ALA A 43 9.05 20.75 -0.67
N SER A 44 8.67 20.01 0.38
CA SER A 44 7.68 18.94 0.33
C SER A 44 6.35 19.45 -0.23
N LEU A 45 5.83 20.58 0.27
CA LEU A 45 4.60 21.20 -0.24
C LEU A 45 4.68 21.48 -1.75
N LYS A 46 5.81 21.99 -2.25
CA LYS A 46 6.01 22.21 -3.69
C LYS A 46 6.08 20.90 -4.47
N HIS A 47 6.71 19.86 -3.92
CA HIS A 47 6.74 18.53 -4.52
C HIS A 47 5.33 17.96 -4.64
N SER A 48 4.52 18.02 -3.57
CA SER A 48 3.14 17.56 -3.56
C SER A 48 2.27 18.29 -4.58
N ILE A 49 2.40 19.63 -4.68
CA ILE A 49 1.69 20.42 -5.70
C ILE A 49 2.04 19.94 -7.11
N ARG A 50 3.34 19.81 -7.42
CA ARG A 50 3.80 19.39 -8.76
C ARG A 50 3.35 17.97 -9.08
N TRP A 51 3.47 17.06 -8.11
CA TRP A 51 3.12 15.67 -8.30
C TRP A 51 1.63 15.50 -8.57
N ASP A 52 0.75 16.16 -7.82
CA ASP A 52 -0.70 16.03 -8.03
C ASP A 52 -1.13 16.62 -9.39
N GLN A 53 -0.47 17.70 -9.83
CA GLN A 53 -0.66 18.25 -11.18
C GLN A 53 -0.20 17.29 -12.28
N GLN A 54 0.93 16.60 -12.09
CA GLN A 54 1.47 15.67 -13.08
C GLN A 54 0.71 14.34 -13.10
N ARG A 55 0.40 13.79 -11.93
CA ARG A 55 -0.20 12.46 -11.75
C ARG A 55 -1.71 12.47 -11.98
N TYR A 56 -2.40 13.45 -11.41
CA TYR A 56 -3.87 13.52 -11.42
C TYR A 56 -4.43 14.76 -12.13
N GLY A 57 -3.59 15.68 -12.61
CA GLY A 57 -4.07 16.91 -13.24
C GLY A 57 -4.73 17.88 -12.27
N LEU A 58 -4.52 17.70 -10.97
CA LEU A 58 -5.21 18.44 -9.92
C LEU A 58 -4.35 19.63 -9.50
N ALA A 59 -4.84 20.84 -9.76
CA ALA A 59 -4.17 22.07 -9.36
C ALA A 59 -4.63 22.52 -7.97
N LEU A 60 -3.73 23.15 -7.21
CA LEU A 60 -4.13 23.98 -6.08
C LEU A 60 -5.12 25.04 -6.57
N ASP A 61 -6.25 25.17 -5.88
CA ASP A 61 -7.39 26.01 -6.26
C ASP A 61 -7.43 27.36 -5.54
N LEU A 62 -6.66 27.53 -4.46
CA LEU A 62 -6.54 28.80 -3.72
C LEU A 62 -5.34 29.65 -4.17
N ASP A 63 -5.39 30.95 -3.86
CA ASP A 63 -4.28 31.89 -4.12
C ASP A 63 -3.21 31.85 -3.03
N ARG A 64 -3.52 31.24 -1.88
CA ARG A 64 -2.63 31.07 -0.73
C ARG A 64 -2.83 29.68 -0.12
N PHE A 65 -1.73 29.07 0.32
CA PHE A 65 -1.73 27.84 1.11
C PHE A 65 -0.81 28.01 2.32
N MET A 66 -1.36 27.83 3.51
CA MET A 66 -0.67 28.02 4.78
C MET A 66 -0.54 26.69 5.52
N ILE A 67 0.66 26.43 6.03
CA ILE A 67 0.95 25.39 7.02
C ILE A 67 1.29 26.11 8.33
N VAL A 68 0.68 25.72 9.43
CA VAL A 68 1.01 26.21 10.77
C VAL A 68 1.49 25.04 11.62
N ALA A 69 2.71 25.11 12.15
CA ALA A 69 3.23 24.11 13.08
C ALA A 69 2.89 24.46 14.53
N VAL A 70 2.35 23.52 15.29
CA VAL A 70 1.97 23.67 16.70
C VAL A 70 2.57 22.54 17.55
N GLY A 71 3.02 22.86 18.76
CA GLY A 71 3.69 21.90 19.65
C GLY A 71 2.74 20.89 20.29
N ASP A 72 1.50 21.29 20.59
CA ASP A 72 0.48 20.45 21.23
C ASP A 72 -0.63 20.11 20.22
N PHE A 73 -0.60 18.89 19.66
CA PHE A 73 -1.59 18.42 18.68
C PHE A 73 -1.81 16.92 18.81
N ASN A 74 -3.06 16.48 18.98
CA ASN A 74 -3.41 15.07 19.19
C ASN A 74 -3.19 14.21 17.94
N MET A 75 -3.43 14.80 16.76
CA MET A 75 -3.25 14.12 15.47
C MET A 75 -1.89 14.48 14.86
N GLY A 76 -1.57 13.91 13.70
CA GLY A 76 -0.36 14.27 12.96
C GLY A 76 -0.48 15.67 12.34
N ALA A 77 -1.53 15.87 11.54
CA ALA A 77 -1.87 17.14 10.92
C ALA A 77 -3.39 17.18 10.62
N MET A 78 -3.86 18.28 10.03
CA MET A 78 -5.25 18.50 9.67
C MET A 78 -5.38 19.37 8.41
N GLU A 79 -6.26 18.96 7.50
CA GLU A 79 -6.39 19.47 6.13
C GLU A 79 -7.26 20.73 5.98
N ASN A 80 -7.35 21.58 7.02
CA ASN A 80 -8.26 22.72 7.00
C ASN A 80 -7.99 23.60 5.76
N LYS A 81 -9.02 23.81 4.92
CA LYS A 81 -8.88 24.34 3.55
C LYS A 81 -8.06 25.64 3.49
N GLY A 82 -6.82 25.53 3.01
CA GLY A 82 -5.89 26.65 2.82
C GLY A 82 -5.12 27.10 4.08
N LEU A 83 -5.40 26.50 5.24
CA LEU A 83 -4.76 26.77 6.53
C LEU A 83 -4.56 25.47 7.31
N ASN A 84 -3.70 24.60 6.81
CA ASN A 84 -3.45 23.31 7.43
C ASN A 84 -2.68 23.51 8.75
N ILE A 85 -3.04 22.72 9.77
CA ILE A 85 -2.41 22.75 11.10
C ILE A 85 -1.68 21.44 11.32
N PHE A 86 -0.39 21.50 11.65
CA PHE A 86 0.49 20.35 11.77
C PHE A 86 1.09 20.27 13.17
N ASN A 87 1.27 19.05 13.68
CA ASN A 87 2.20 18.80 14.78
C ASN A 87 3.63 19.15 14.32
N THR A 88 4.43 19.81 15.17
CA THR A 88 5.82 20.19 14.84
C THR A 88 6.68 19.02 14.37
N LYS A 89 6.40 17.79 14.82
CA LYS A 89 7.05 16.55 14.35
C LYS A 89 7.00 16.38 12.82
N TYR A 90 5.95 16.87 12.18
CA TYR A 90 5.73 16.75 10.73
C TYR A 90 6.01 18.05 9.97
N VAL A 91 6.76 18.98 10.56
CA VAL A 91 7.18 20.23 9.89
C VAL A 91 8.65 20.57 10.13
N LEU A 92 9.12 20.46 11.37
CA LEU A 92 10.43 20.99 11.78
C LEU A 92 11.53 19.96 11.52
N ALA A 93 12.40 20.23 10.54
CA ALA A 93 13.59 19.43 10.29
C ALA A 93 14.79 20.27 9.88
N ASN A 94 15.96 19.89 10.39
CA ASN A 94 17.26 20.28 9.85
C ASN A 94 18.26 19.12 10.06
N PRO A 95 19.42 19.11 9.38
CA PRO A 95 20.35 17.98 9.43
C PRO A 95 20.96 17.69 10.81
N SER A 96 20.85 18.60 11.78
CA SER A 96 21.39 18.39 13.13
C SER A 96 20.38 17.80 14.12
N ILE A 97 19.07 17.78 13.78
CA ILE A 97 18.01 17.33 14.69
C ILE A 97 17.09 16.24 14.14
N ALA A 98 17.06 16.03 12.82
CA ALA A 98 16.12 15.15 12.15
C ALA A 98 16.82 14.00 11.42
N THR A 99 16.25 12.81 11.51
CA THR A 99 16.70 11.60 10.80
C THR A 99 16.13 11.54 9.38
N ASP A 100 16.68 10.69 8.50
CA ASP A 100 16.11 10.46 7.17
C ASP A 100 14.63 10.02 7.24
N THR A 101 14.28 9.23 8.26
CA THR A 101 12.89 8.84 8.55
C THR A 101 12.02 10.05 8.89
N ASP A 102 12.52 11.03 9.64
CA ASP A 102 11.78 12.26 9.93
C ASP A 102 11.57 13.09 8.65
N TYR A 103 12.58 13.21 7.79
CA TYR A 103 12.45 13.86 6.49
C TYR A 103 11.40 13.17 5.60
N ALA A 104 11.42 11.84 5.51
CA ALA A 104 10.44 11.07 4.74
C ALA A 104 9.02 11.23 5.30
N ASN A 105 8.86 11.20 6.63
CA ASN A 105 7.59 11.40 7.30
C ASN A 105 7.02 12.81 7.07
N ILE A 106 7.87 13.84 7.10
CA ILE A 106 7.45 15.21 6.78
C ILE A 106 6.97 15.29 5.33
N GLU A 107 7.70 14.69 4.37
CA GLU A 107 7.29 14.71 2.96
C GLU A 107 5.95 13.99 2.75
N ALA A 108 5.79 12.82 3.35
CA ALA A 108 4.56 12.03 3.26
C ALA A 108 3.36 12.78 3.86
N VAL A 109 3.47 13.31 5.09
CA VAL A 109 2.35 13.98 5.77
C VAL A 109 2.05 15.34 5.12
N VAL A 110 3.05 16.12 4.70
CA VAL A 110 2.79 17.36 3.94
C VAL A 110 2.08 17.04 2.62
N GLY A 111 2.46 15.95 1.96
CA GLY A 111 1.76 15.42 0.79
C GLY A 111 0.31 15.07 1.09
N HIS A 112 0.08 14.21 2.09
CA HIS A 112 -1.24 13.77 2.54
C HIS A 112 -2.21 14.94 2.71
N GLU A 113 -1.83 15.92 3.54
CA GLU A 113 -2.69 17.05 3.84
C GLU A 113 -2.90 18.00 2.66
N TYR A 114 -1.93 18.08 1.73
CA TYR A 114 -2.11 18.79 0.47
C TYR A 114 -3.10 18.04 -0.44
N PHE A 115 -2.99 16.71 -0.54
CA PHE A 115 -3.83 15.89 -1.41
C PHE A 115 -5.30 15.92 -1.01
N HIS A 116 -5.59 16.05 0.28
CA HIS A 116 -6.94 16.29 0.80
C HIS A 116 -7.62 17.53 0.22
N ASN A 117 -6.86 18.50 -0.33
CA ASN A 117 -7.43 19.65 -1.02
C ASN A 117 -8.46 19.26 -2.09
N TRP A 118 -8.28 18.09 -2.72
CA TRP A 118 -9.22 17.48 -3.64
C TRP A 118 -9.99 16.31 -3.01
N THR A 119 -9.29 15.35 -2.40
CA THR A 119 -9.86 14.11 -1.85
C THR A 119 -10.21 14.26 -0.37
N GLY A 120 -11.16 15.12 -0.06
CA GLY A 120 -11.59 15.41 1.33
C GLY A 120 -12.23 16.80 1.45
N ASN A 121 -11.70 17.77 0.71
CA ASN A 121 -12.14 19.15 0.76
C ASN A 121 -13.08 19.54 -0.39
N ARG A 122 -12.61 19.41 -1.65
CA ARG A 122 -13.43 19.72 -2.83
C ARG A 122 -14.55 18.70 -3.03
N VAL A 123 -14.24 17.42 -2.82
CA VAL A 123 -15.24 16.37 -2.63
C VAL A 123 -15.10 15.87 -1.21
N THR A 124 -16.14 16.05 -0.39
CA THR A 124 -16.11 15.75 1.05
C THR A 124 -17.04 14.59 1.40
N CYS A 125 -17.04 14.17 2.66
CA CYS A 125 -17.86 13.05 3.14
C CYS A 125 -19.30 13.51 3.43
N ARG A 126 -20.29 12.81 2.88
CA ARG A 126 -21.72 13.02 3.18
C ARG A 126 -22.04 12.88 4.67
N ASP A 127 -21.40 11.89 5.30
CA ASP A 127 -21.50 11.58 6.71
C ASP A 127 -20.20 10.88 7.16
N TRP A 128 -20.00 10.77 8.48
CA TRP A 128 -18.74 10.25 9.04
C TRP A 128 -18.52 8.75 8.82
N PHE A 129 -19.55 7.97 8.49
CA PHE A 129 -19.35 6.57 8.10
C PHE A 129 -18.54 6.46 6.81
N GLN A 130 -18.55 7.51 5.98
CA GLN A 130 -17.79 7.59 4.74
C GLN A 130 -16.32 8.00 4.97
N LEU A 131 -15.79 8.01 6.20
CA LEU A 131 -14.46 8.55 6.48
C LEU A 131 -13.36 7.96 5.57
N SER A 132 -13.40 6.65 5.30
CA SER A 132 -12.43 5.99 4.40
C SER A 132 -12.51 6.47 2.94
N LEU A 133 -13.59 7.13 2.50
CA LEU A 133 -13.66 7.82 1.21
C LEU A 133 -12.53 8.83 1.06
N LYS A 134 -12.34 9.69 2.09
CA LYS A 134 -11.27 10.69 2.06
C LYS A 134 -9.96 10.11 2.56
N GLU A 135 -9.98 9.33 3.65
CA GLU A 135 -8.76 8.84 4.28
C GLU A 135 -8.09 7.75 3.45
N GLY A 136 -8.80 6.68 3.11
CA GLY A 136 -8.22 5.60 2.31
C GLY A 136 -7.72 6.08 0.95
N LEU A 137 -8.46 6.98 0.30
CA LEU A 137 -8.04 7.55 -0.97
C LEU A 137 -6.83 8.49 -0.84
N THR A 138 -6.75 9.28 0.23
CA THR A 138 -5.64 10.21 0.44
C THR A 138 -4.39 9.51 0.91
N VAL A 139 -4.51 8.51 1.80
CA VAL A 139 -3.41 7.59 2.14
C VAL A 139 -2.89 6.89 0.90
N PHE A 140 -3.76 6.36 0.04
CA PHE A 140 -3.31 5.79 -1.23
C PHE A 140 -2.53 6.81 -2.09
N ARG A 141 -2.97 8.08 -2.13
CA ARG A 141 -2.29 9.15 -2.88
C ARG A 141 -0.94 9.49 -2.29
N ASP A 142 -0.80 9.61 -0.97
CA ASP A 142 0.50 9.84 -0.34
C ASP A 142 1.45 8.66 -0.51
N GLN A 143 0.96 7.42 -0.46
CA GLN A 143 1.79 6.24 -0.67
C GLN A 143 2.32 6.19 -2.12
N GLU A 144 1.50 6.55 -3.10
CA GLU A 144 1.95 6.66 -4.49
C GLU A 144 2.94 7.83 -4.68
N PHE A 145 2.72 8.97 -3.99
CA PHE A 145 3.62 10.12 -4.01
C PHE A 145 4.99 9.78 -3.43
N THR A 146 5.04 9.24 -2.20
CA THR A 146 6.28 8.82 -1.53
C THR A 146 7.03 7.79 -2.37
N ALA A 147 6.33 6.81 -2.96
CA ALA A 147 6.96 5.86 -3.86
C ALA A 147 7.55 6.54 -5.11
N ASP A 148 6.83 7.47 -5.74
CA ASP A 148 7.31 8.19 -6.92
C ASP A 148 8.50 9.13 -6.60
N MET A 149 8.61 9.67 -5.39
CA MET A 149 9.73 10.52 -4.97
C MET A 149 11.05 9.74 -4.83
N ILE A 150 11.01 8.44 -4.50
CA ILE A 150 12.20 7.57 -4.49
C ILE A 150 12.72 7.31 -5.92
N GLY A 151 11.82 7.22 -6.90
CA GLY A 151 12.15 7.32 -8.33
C GLY A 151 12.67 6.05 -9.02
N THR A 152 13.13 5.02 -8.31
CA THR A 152 13.57 3.74 -8.89
C THR A 152 12.52 2.64 -8.72
N ASP A 153 12.46 1.66 -9.64
CA ASP A 153 11.45 0.59 -9.59
C ASP A 153 11.53 -0.24 -8.30
N SER A 154 12.74 -0.59 -7.85
CA SER A 154 12.95 -1.33 -6.59
C SER A 154 12.88 -0.43 -5.36
N GLY A 155 13.30 0.84 -5.44
CA GLY A 155 13.16 1.80 -4.35
C GLY A 155 11.70 2.10 -4.00
N ARG A 156 10.80 2.14 -5.00
CA ARG A 156 9.34 2.19 -4.77
C ARG A 156 8.83 1.08 -3.86
N ALA A 157 9.45 -0.11 -3.92
CA ALA A 157 9.05 -1.24 -3.10
C ALA A 157 9.38 -1.03 -1.62
N VAL A 158 10.34 -0.16 -1.27
CA VAL A 158 10.63 0.19 0.14
C VAL A 158 9.38 0.78 0.81
N ASN A 159 8.75 1.78 0.17
CA ASN A 159 7.51 2.34 0.69
C ASN A 159 6.41 1.27 0.79
N ARG A 160 6.30 0.40 -0.23
CA ARG A 160 5.33 -0.70 -0.20
C ARG A 160 5.56 -1.64 0.98
N ILE A 161 6.80 -2.03 1.23
CA ILE A 161 7.19 -2.93 2.31
C ILE A 161 6.77 -2.35 3.66
N GLU A 162 7.06 -1.07 3.92
CA GLU A 162 6.68 -0.42 5.17
C GLU A 162 5.15 -0.35 5.36
N ASN A 163 4.40 0.00 4.30
CA ASN A 163 2.94 0.01 4.34
C ASN A 163 2.37 -1.39 4.67
N VAL A 164 2.93 -2.44 4.05
CA VAL A 164 2.48 -3.82 4.31
C VAL A 164 2.90 -4.31 5.69
N ARG A 165 4.08 -3.92 6.19
CA ARG A 165 4.52 -4.22 7.56
C ARG A 165 3.54 -3.67 8.58
N MET A 166 3.17 -2.39 8.46
CA MET A 166 2.21 -1.77 9.37
C MET A 166 0.83 -2.43 9.27
N LEU A 167 0.35 -2.79 8.07
CA LEU A 167 -0.90 -3.55 7.91
C LEU A 167 -0.85 -4.89 8.65
N ARG A 168 0.20 -5.69 8.46
CA ARG A 168 0.31 -7.02 9.07
C ARG A 168 0.52 -6.97 10.58
N GLN A 169 1.27 -5.98 11.07
CA GLN A 169 1.60 -5.87 12.50
C GLN A 169 0.45 -5.25 13.30
N VAL A 170 -0.20 -4.22 12.76
CA VAL A 170 -1.18 -3.41 13.47
C VAL A 170 -2.59 -3.68 12.95
N GLN A 171 -2.84 -3.46 11.65
CA GLN A 171 -4.20 -3.52 11.09
C GLN A 171 -4.82 -4.91 11.20
N PHE A 172 -4.07 -5.98 10.89
CA PHE A 172 -4.57 -7.36 10.99
C PHE A 172 -4.91 -7.75 12.43
N SER A 173 -4.19 -7.20 13.41
CA SER A 173 -4.49 -7.38 14.82
C SER A 173 -5.78 -6.64 15.22
N GLU A 174 -6.00 -5.43 14.70
CA GLU A 174 -7.24 -4.66 14.89
C GLU A 174 -8.45 -5.38 14.27
N ASP A 175 -8.33 -5.88 13.04
CA ASP A 175 -9.36 -6.64 12.32
C ASP A 175 -9.69 -8.00 12.96
N ALA A 176 -8.81 -8.53 13.80
CA ALA A 176 -9.01 -9.76 14.56
C ALA A 176 -9.50 -9.49 16.00
N GLY A 177 -9.52 -8.22 16.43
CA GLY A 177 -9.84 -7.79 17.78
C GLY A 177 -11.33 -7.47 17.99
N PRO A 178 -11.70 -7.08 19.22
CA PRO A 178 -13.08 -6.68 19.56
C PRO A 178 -13.52 -5.37 18.89
N MET A 179 -12.57 -4.58 18.40
CA MET A 179 -12.81 -3.32 17.68
C MET A 179 -12.88 -3.51 16.16
N ALA A 180 -12.91 -4.75 15.66
CA ALA A 180 -12.96 -5.01 14.22
C ALA A 180 -14.19 -4.35 13.57
N HIS A 181 -13.96 -3.56 12.53
CA HIS A 181 -14.99 -2.89 11.75
C HIS A 181 -14.61 -2.89 10.27
N ALA A 182 -15.58 -2.70 9.37
CA ALA A 182 -15.26 -2.54 7.96
C ALA A 182 -14.66 -1.14 7.70
N VAL A 183 -14.07 -0.92 6.53
CA VAL A 183 -13.52 0.41 6.17
C VAL A 183 -14.62 1.48 6.06
N ARG A 184 -15.88 1.06 5.84
CA ARG A 184 -17.08 1.86 6.07
C ARG A 184 -17.84 1.26 7.27
N PRO A 185 -17.69 1.80 8.48
CA PRO A 185 -18.36 1.26 9.67
C PRO A 185 -19.89 1.33 9.55
N ASP A 186 -20.59 0.36 10.14
CA ASP A 186 -22.07 0.36 10.19
C ASP A 186 -22.62 1.20 11.37
N SER A 187 -21.82 1.38 12.42
CA SER A 187 -22.19 2.13 13.63
C SER A 187 -20.95 2.61 14.38
N PHE A 188 -21.06 3.76 15.06
CA PHE A 188 -20.09 4.23 16.05
C PHE A 188 -20.81 4.95 17.18
N VAL A 189 -20.19 5.02 18.35
CA VAL A 189 -20.65 5.88 19.47
C VAL A 189 -19.90 7.21 19.45
N GLU A 190 -18.58 7.14 19.31
CA GLU A 190 -17.68 8.29 19.27
C GLU A 190 -16.84 8.18 17.99
N ILE A 191 -16.93 9.18 17.10
CA ILE A 191 -16.29 9.15 15.79
C ILE A 191 -14.77 9.25 15.88
N SER A 192 -14.24 9.94 16.90
CA SER A 192 -12.80 10.06 17.09
C SER A 192 -12.11 8.71 17.33
N ASN A 193 -12.83 7.69 17.79
CA ASN A 193 -12.33 6.32 17.92
C ASN A 193 -12.20 5.56 16.59
N PHE A 194 -12.68 6.13 15.48
CA PHE A 194 -12.65 5.52 14.13
C PHE A 194 -11.58 6.16 13.22
N TYR A 195 -10.70 6.99 13.77
CA TYR A 195 -9.45 7.34 13.12
C TYR A 195 -8.44 6.19 13.26
N THR A 196 -8.77 5.05 12.66
CA THR A 196 -8.10 3.76 12.86
C THR A 196 -7.27 3.33 11.66
N VAL A 197 -6.35 2.40 11.88
CA VAL A 197 -5.53 1.80 10.83
C VAL A 197 -6.41 1.11 9.78
N THR A 198 -7.56 0.56 10.18
CA THR A 198 -8.53 0.00 9.24
C THR A 198 -9.12 1.04 8.28
N ILE A 199 -9.50 2.24 8.74
CA ILE A 199 -10.10 3.26 7.86
C ILE A 199 -9.06 3.89 6.92
N TYR A 200 -7.85 4.11 7.43
CA TYR A 200 -6.74 4.73 6.69
C TYR A 200 -6.07 3.72 5.75
N GLU A 201 -5.48 2.68 6.33
CA GLU A 201 -4.49 1.85 5.65
C GLU A 201 -5.12 0.69 4.90
N LYS A 202 -6.05 -0.03 5.53
CA LYS A 202 -6.87 -1.00 4.78
C LYS A 202 -7.77 -0.28 3.77
N GLY A 203 -8.23 0.94 4.09
CA GLY A 203 -8.89 1.83 3.12
C GLY A 203 -8.04 2.09 1.89
N ALA A 204 -6.76 2.42 2.07
CA ALA A 204 -5.81 2.61 0.98
C ALA A 204 -5.57 1.34 0.16
N GLU A 205 -5.54 0.17 0.80
CA GLU A 205 -5.46 -1.11 0.09
C GLU A 205 -6.72 -1.40 -0.74
N VAL A 206 -7.90 -1.03 -0.27
CA VAL A 206 -9.15 -1.10 -1.05
C VAL A 206 -9.07 -0.17 -2.27
N VAL A 207 -8.54 1.04 -2.11
CA VAL A 207 -8.30 1.98 -3.21
C VAL A 207 -7.27 1.41 -4.21
N ARG A 208 -6.16 0.85 -3.71
CA ARG A 208 -5.11 0.20 -4.49
C ARG A 208 -5.64 -0.97 -5.29
N MET A 209 -6.56 -1.76 -4.73
CA MET A 209 -7.23 -2.85 -5.44
C MET A 209 -8.04 -2.37 -6.65
N TYR A 210 -8.65 -1.18 -6.65
CA TYR A 210 -9.20 -0.60 -7.88
C TYR A 210 -8.10 -0.35 -8.91
N GLN A 211 -6.97 0.26 -8.52
CA GLN A 211 -5.86 0.46 -9.45
C GLN A 211 -5.32 -0.88 -9.99
N THR A 212 -5.26 -1.92 -9.16
CA THR A 212 -4.89 -3.28 -9.58
C THR A 212 -5.87 -3.87 -10.59
N LEU A 213 -7.18 -3.72 -10.37
CA LEU A 213 -8.25 -4.24 -11.24
C LEU A 213 -8.46 -3.44 -12.53
N LEU A 214 -8.13 -2.14 -12.52
CA LEU A 214 -8.41 -1.22 -13.63
C LEU A 214 -7.14 -0.87 -14.42
N GLY A 215 -5.96 -1.14 -13.85
CA GLY A 215 -4.71 -0.53 -14.28
C GLY A 215 -4.66 0.96 -13.95
N ARG A 216 -3.47 1.56 -14.06
CA ARG A 216 -3.24 2.98 -13.78
C ARG A 216 -4.13 3.90 -14.63
N ASP A 217 -4.22 3.64 -15.93
CA ASP A 217 -5.03 4.47 -16.85
C ASP A 217 -6.53 4.37 -16.57
N GLY A 218 -7.02 3.17 -16.27
CA GLY A 218 -8.43 2.93 -15.93
C GLY A 218 -8.80 3.60 -14.61
N PHE A 219 -7.95 3.46 -13.59
CA PHE A 219 -8.11 4.15 -12.31
C PHE A 219 -8.09 5.67 -12.47
N ARG A 220 -7.16 6.20 -13.28
CA ARG A 220 -7.08 7.64 -13.57
C ARG A 220 -8.36 8.17 -14.21
N LYS A 221 -8.91 7.47 -15.21
CA LYS A 221 -10.21 7.82 -15.81
C LYS A 221 -11.36 7.80 -14.79
N GLY A 222 -11.32 6.86 -13.85
CA GLY A 222 -12.27 6.80 -12.74
C GLY A 222 -12.17 7.99 -11.79
N MET A 223 -10.95 8.40 -11.44
CA MET A 223 -10.70 9.62 -10.67
C MET A 223 -11.21 10.87 -11.40
N ASP A 224 -10.91 11.01 -12.70
CA ASP A 224 -11.38 12.15 -13.49
C ASP A 224 -12.92 12.22 -13.51
N LEU A 225 -13.60 11.08 -13.69
CA LEU A 225 -15.06 11.00 -13.66
C LEU A 225 -15.64 11.29 -12.27
N TYR A 226 -14.98 10.83 -11.21
CA TYR A 226 -15.38 11.08 -9.83
C TYR A 226 -15.38 12.58 -9.54
N PHE A 227 -14.29 13.29 -9.85
CA PHE A 227 -14.23 14.74 -9.65
C PHE A 227 -15.20 15.49 -10.55
N ALA A 228 -15.32 15.10 -11.83
CA ALA A 228 -16.25 15.74 -12.76
C ALA A 228 -17.72 15.69 -12.29
N ARG A 229 -18.11 14.64 -11.54
CA ARG A 229 -19.47 14.49 -11.02
C ARG A 229 -19.70 15.15 -9.66
N HIS A 230 -18.68 15.14 -8.80
CA HIS A 230 -18.88 15.35 -7.36
C HIS A 230 -18.10 16.54 -6.79
N ASP A 231 -17.40 17.31 -7.61
CA ASP A 231 -16.77 18.54 -7.19
C ASP A 231 -17.77 19.50 -6.52
N GLY A 232 -17.44 20.00 -5.33
CA GLY A 232 -18.28 20.85 -4.50
C GLY A 232 -19.36 20.12 -3.70
N GLN A 233 -19.33 18.79 -3.63
CA GLN A 233 -20.35 17.97 -2.97
C GLN A 233 -19.82 17.13 -1.82
N ALA A 234 -20.74 16.74 -0.94
CA ALA A 234 -20.51 15.74 0.10
C ALA A 234 -21.11 14.40 -0.36
N VAL A 235 -20.27 13.37 -0.55
CA VAL A 235 -20.63 12.10 -1.21
C VAL A 235 -20.26 10.87 -0.38
N SER A 236 -20.55 9.68 -0.89
CA SER A 236 -20.34 8.41 -0.22
C SER A 236 -19.26 7.54 -0.88
N CYS A 237 -18.82 6.49 -0.18
CA CYS A 237 -17.93 5.46 -0.76
C CYS A 237 -18.55 4.81 -2.02
N ASP A 238 -19.89 4.72 -2.09
CA ASP A 238 -20.58 4.12 -3.24
C ASP A 238 -20.49 5.01 -4.48
N ASP A 239 -20.46 6.34 -4.32
CA ASP A 239 -20.28 7.28 -5.43
C ASP A 239 -18.90 7.12 -6.07
N PHE A 240 -17.86 6.94 -5.24
CA PHE A 240 -16.51 6.65 -5.73
C PHE A 240 -16.44 5.31 -6.47
N ARG A 241 -17.01 4.24 -5.89
CA ARG A 241 -17.12 2.93 -6.54
C ARG A 241 -17.88 3.00 -7.86
N ALA A 242 -18.98 3.76 -7.91
CA ALA A 242 -19.77 3.95 -9.12
C ALA A 242 -19.00 4.72 -10.20
N ALA A 243 -18.19 5.72 -9.85
CA ALA A 243 -17.30 6.39 -10.80
C ALA A 243 -16.25 5.44 -11.38
N MET A 244 -15.65 4.58 -10.55
CA MET A 244 -14.73 3.53 -10.99
C MET A 244 -15.39 2.49 -11.91
N ALA A 245 -16.61 2.06 -11.59
CA ALA A 245 -17.38 1.14 -12.41
C ALA A 245 -17.77 1.76 -13.75
N HIS A 246 -18.34 2.98 -13.75
CA HIS A 246 -18.82 3.66 -14.94
C HIS A 246 -17.70 4.03 -15.92
N SER A 247 -16.54 4.47 -15.42
CA SER A 247 -15.39 4.83 -16.28
C SER A 247 -14.72 3.64 -16.94
N SER A 248 -14.79 2.46 -16.31
CA SER A 248 -14.14 1.24 -16.78
C SER A 248 -15.09 0.27 -17.49
N GLY A 249 -16.40 0.46 -17.37
CA GLY A 249 -17.43 -0.46 -17.86
C GLY A 249 -17.44 -1.80 -17.11
N ARG A 250 -16.82 -1.88 -15.94
CA ARG A 250 -16.75 -3.10 -15.13
C ARG A 250 -17.89 -3.17 -14.12
N ASP A 251 -18.37 -4.37 -13.87
CA ASP A 251 -19.21 -4.64 -12.70
C ASP A 251 -18.33 -4.73 -11.44
N LEU A 252 -18.61 -3.85 -10.48
CA LEU A 252 -17.95 -3.76 -9.18
C LEU A 252 -18.96 -3.92 -8.02
N ALA A 253 -20.13 -4.52 -8.28
CA ALA A 253 -21.14 -4.77 -7.25
C ALA A 253 -20.61 -5.68 -6.14
N GLN A 254 -19.92 -6.78 -6.49
CA GLN A 254 -19.30 -7.66 -5.50
C GLN A 254 -18.17 -6.97 -4.72
N PHE A 255 -17.47 -6.01 -5.34
CA PHE A 255 -16.37 -5.30 -4.73
C PHE A 255 -16.81 -4.43 -3.53
N GLU A 256 -18.09 -4.06 -3.46
CA GLU A 256 -18.69 -3.37 -2.30
C GLU A 256 -18.47 -4.13 -0.98
N ARG A 257 -18.31 -5.46 -1.02
CA ARG A 257 -18.05 -6.28 0.17
C ARG A 257 -16.79 -5.86 0.93
N TRP A 258 -15.82 -5.21 0.27
CA TRP A 258 -14.65 -4.63 0.94
C TRP A 258 -14.99 -3.45 1.84
N TYR A 259 -16.07 -2.73 1.53
CA TYR A 259 -16.58 -1.62 2.36
C TYR A 259 -17.46 -2.09 3.50
N SER A 260 -18.15 -3.23 3.36
CA SER A 260 -19.18 -3.68 4.30
C SER A 260 -18.81 -4.91 5.15
N GLN A 261 -17.70 -5.59 4.87
CA GLN A 261 -17.27 -6.77 5.64
C GLN A 261 -15.96 -6.50 6.40
N PRO A 262 -15.96 -6.61 7.74
CA PRO A 262 -14.74 -6.53 8.54
C PRO A 262 -13.88 -7.79 8.40
N GLY A 263 -12.67 -7.73 8.96
CA GLY A 263 -11.78 -8.87 9.08
C GLY A 263 -10.85 -9.04 7.88
N THR A 264 -9.83 -9.88 8.10
CA THR A 264 -8.79 -10.18 7.12
C THR A 264 -9.08 -11.51 6.42
N PRO A 265 -9.31 -11.53 5.09
CA PRO A 265 -9.51 -12.77 4.36
C PRO A 265 -8.26 -13.65 4.39
N GLN A 266 -8.47 -14.95 4.50
CA GLN A 266 -7.45 -15.98 4.33
C GLN A 266 -7.53 -16.52 2.90
N LEU A 267 -6.41 -16.43 2.18
CA LEU A 267 -6.23 -16.93 0.82
C LEU A 267 -5.37 -18.19 0.87
N ASN A 268 -5.94 -19.36 0.60
CA ASN A 268 -5.17 -20.59 0.45
C ASN A 268 -4.93 -20.89 -1.02
N VAL A 269 -3.68 -21.18 -1.38
CA VAL A 269 -3.25 -21.45 -2.75
C VAL A 269 -2.67 -22.85 -2.83
N GLN A 270 -3.10 -23.60 -3.83
CA GLN A 270 -2.55 -24.90 -4.20
C GLN A 270 -2.13 -24.87 -5.66
N SER A 271 -1.00 -25.48 -5.99
CA SER A 271 -0.50 -25.55 -7.36
C SER A 271 -0.35 -26.99 -7.85
N HIS A 272 -0.53 -27.17 -9.15
CA HIS A 272 -0.27 -28.43 -9.82
C HIS A 272 0.41 -28.17 -11.18
N TYR A 273 1.48 -28.91 -11.48
CA TYR A 273 2.16 -28.84 -12.77
C TYR A 273 1.99 -30.16 -13.50
N ASP A 274 1.39 -30.12 -14.69
CA ASP A 274 1.28 -31.27 -15.59
C ASP A 274 2.30 -31.11 -16.73
N ALA A 275 3.40 -31.87 -16.64
CA ALA A 275 4.47 -31.80 -17.62
C ALA A 275 4.06 -32.34 -19.01
N ALA A 276 3.12 -33.29 -19.07
CA ALA A 276 2.66 -33.86 -20.32
C ALA A 276 1.77 -32.87 -21.08
N LYS A 277 0.94 -32.11 -20.36
CA LYS A 277 0.10 -31.05 -20.93
C LYS A 277 0.78 -29.69 -21.02
N GLN A 278 1.93 -29.52 -20.37
CA GLN A 278 2.61 -28.24 -20.22
C GLN A 278 1.68 -27.16 -19.61
N THR A 279 0.95 -27.56 -18.57
CA THR A 279 0.02 -26.69 -17.85
C THR A 279 0.43 -26.51 -16.40
N TYR A 280 0.15 -25.32 -15.87
CA TYR A 280 0.31 -25.00 -14.46
C TYR A 280 -1.02 -24.49 -13.91
N GLU A 281 -1.55 -25.18 -12.92
CA GLU A 281 -2.85 -24.88 -12.34
C GLU A 281 -2.66 -24.24 -10.97
N LEU A 282 -3.38 -23.15 -10.72
CA LEU A 282 -3.51 -22.53 -9.41
C LEU A 282 -4.95 -22.65 -8.94
N THR A 283 -5.16 -23.41 -7.87
CA THR A 283 -6.45 -23.47 -7.18
C THR A 283 -6.40 -22.54 -5.98
N LEU A 284 -7.17 -21.46 -6.04
CA LEU A 284 -7.29 -20.45 -5.00
C LEU A 284 -8.57 -20.69 -4.22
N SER A 285 -8.51 -20.57 -2.90
CA SER A 285 -9.70 -20.55 -2.04
C SER A 285 -9.64 -19.45 -1.00
N GLN A 286 -10.79 -18.85 -0.71
CA GLN A 286 -10.90 -17.76 0.25
C GLN A 286 -11.90 -18.09 1.36
N ARG A 287 -11.58 -17.61 2.56
CA ARG A 287 -12.48 -17.59 3.71
C ARG A 287 -12.18 -16.38 4.58
N CYS A 288 -13.17 -15.80 5.25
CA CYS A 288 -12.95 -14.77 6.24
C CYS A 288 -13.74 -15.12 7.50
N LYS A 289 -13.14 -14.91 8.68
CA LYS A 289 -13.89 -15.06 9.92
C LYS A 289 -14.96 -13.96 9.98
N PRO A 290 -16.19 -14.27 10.41
CA PRO A 290 -17.19 -13.23 10.62
C PRO A 290 -16.75 -12.28 11.74
N GLY A 291 -17.04 -10.99 11.55
CA GLY A 291 -16.88 -9.99 12.61
C GLY A 291 -17.88 -10.19 13.74
N ALA A 292 -17.68 -9.46 14.84
CA ALA A 292 -18.62 -9.48 15.96
C ALA A 292 -20.04 -9.13 15.48
N GLY A 293 -21.02 -10.00 15.77
CA GLY A 293 -22.42 -9.81 15.36
C GLY A 293 -22.78 -10.30 13.94
N GLN A 294 -21.80 -10.73 13.12
CA GLN A 294 -22.07 -11.33 11.80
C GLN A 294 -22.13 -12.86 11.91
N LYS A 295 -23.11 -13.49 11.23
CA LYS A 295 -23.24 -14.97 11.24
C LYS A 295 -22.31 -15.64 10.22
N ASN A 296 -22.17 -15.05 9.03
CA ASN A 296 -21.38 -15.57 7.91
C ASN A 296 -20.68 -14.41 7.19
N THR A 297 -19.57 -14.70 6.50
CA THR A 297 -18.93 -13.79 5.54
C THR A 297 -19.21 -14.25 4.12
N LEU A 298 -19.41 -13.31 3.19
CA LEU A 298 -19.53 -13.62 1.76
C LEU A 298 -18.14 -13.56 1.10
N PRO A 299 -17.91 -14.31 0.00
CA PRO A 299 -16.67 -14.22 -0.76
C PRO A 299 -16.39 -12.79 -1.24
N PHE A 300 -15.19 -12.30 -1.02
CA PHE A 300 -14.73 -11.02 -1.55
C PHE A 300 -14.42 -11.15 -3.05
N HIS A 301 -14.27 -10.01 -3.73
CA HIS A 301 -13.63 -9.94 -5.04
C HIS A 301 -12.15 -9.60 -4.82
N ILE A 302 -11.30 -10.63 -4.80
CA ILE A 302 -9.88 -10.52 -4.44
C ILE A 302 -9.04 -10.50 -5.73
N PRO A 303 -8.37 -9.38 -6.08
CA PRO A 303 -7.36 -9.37 -7.13
C PRO A 303 -6.05 -10.02 -6.64
N VAL A 304 -5.62 -11.07 -7.31
CA VAL A 304 -4.39 -11.81 -7.00
C VAL A 304 -3.41 -11.66 -8.17
N ALA A 305 -2.43 -10.76 -8.03
CA ALA A 305 -1.38 -10.59 -9.02
C ALA A 305 -0.39 -11.75 -8.96
N VAL A 306 -0.10 -12.37 -10.10
CA VAL A 306 0.73 -13.57 -10.22
C VAL A 306 1.74 -13.42 -11.35
N GLY A 307 2.96 -13.87 -11.11
CA GLY A 307 3.95 -14.20 -12.14
C GLY A 307 4.46 -15.64 -11.98
N LEU A 308 5.11 -16.16 -13.02
CA LEU A 308 5.73 -17.50 -13.01
C LEU A 308 7.20 -17.34 -13.40
N LEU A 309 8.11 -17.91 -12.62
CA LEU A 309 9.55 -17.89 -12.91
C LEU A 309 10.01 -19.25 -13.44
N ASP A 310 10.87 -19.22 -14.45
CA ASP A 310 11.55 -20.42 -14.94
C ASP A 310 12.65 -20.90 -13.97
N ALA A 311 13.30 -22.03 -14.27
CA ALA A 311 14.36 -22.59 -13.43
C ALA A 311 15.60 -21.69 -13.27
N ARG A 312 15.74 -20.63 -14.07
CA ARG A 312 16.81 -19.62 -14.00
C ARG A 312 16.36 -18.34 -13.29
N GLY A 313 15.13 -18.30 -12.79
CA GLY A 313 14.56 -17.14 -12.11
C GLY A 313 14.05 -16.05 -13.06
N ARG A 314 13.86 -16.36 -14.35
CA ARG A 314 13.35 -15.38 -15.32
C ARG A 314 11.83 -15.48 -15.41
N ASP A 315 11.18 -14.34 -15.49
CA ASP A 315 9.75 -14.24 -15.75
C ASP A 315 9.34 -14.99 -17.03
N MET A 316 8.31 -15.82 -16.91
CA MET A 316 7.68 -16.53 -18.02
C MET A 316 6.53 -15.70 -18.60
N ALA A 317 6.34 -15.82 -19.91
CA ALA A 317 5.13 -15.34 -20.57
C ALA A 317 3.91 -16.11 -20.06
N LEU A 318 2.85 -15.39 -19.66
CA LEU A 318 1.64 -15.99 -19.10
C LEU A 318 0.56 -16.15 -20.17
N TYR A 319 0.03 -17.37 -20.28
CA TYR A 319 -1.09 -17.70 -21.17
C TYR A 319 -2.21 -18.35 -20.35
N LEU A 320 -3.12 -17.54 -19.80
CA LEU A 320 -4.22 -18.03 -18.99
C LEU A 320 -5.41 -18.47 -19.86
N ASP A 321 -6.06 -19.58 -19.51
CA ASP A 321 -7.35 -19.96 -20.07
C ASP A 321 -8.49 -19.07 -19.57
N GLY A 322 -9.31 -18.60 -20.51
CA GLY A 322 -10.62 -18.00 -20.24
C GLY A 322 -10.67 -16.46 -20.12
N PRO A 323 -11.88 -15.88 -20.03
CA PRO A 323 -12.13 -14.44 -20.06
C PRO A 323 -11.76 -13.68 -18.78
N LEU A 324 -11.27 -14.38 -17.74
CA LEU A 324 -10.99 -13.82 -16.40
C LEU A 324 -9.54 -13.34 -16.20
N ALA A 325 -8.71 -13.34 -17.25
CA ALA A 325 -7.43 -12.65 -17.27
C ALA A 325 -7.53 -11.37 -18.09
N LYS A 326 -7.49 -10.21 -17.44
CA LYS A 326 -7.05 -8.99 -18.10
C LYS A 326 -5.58 -8.80 -17.80
N SER A 327 -4.76 -8.88 -18.84
CA SER A 327 -3.37 -8.42 -18.77
C SER A 327 -3.39 -6.93 -18.45
N HIS A 328 -2.90 -6.55 -17.27
CA HIS A 328 -2.62 -5.16 -16.94
C HIS A 328 -1.28 -4.75 -17.56
N THR A 329 -1.25 -4.66 -18.88
CA THR A 329 -0.28 -3.80 -19.56
C THR A 329 -1.10 -2.76 -20.33
N GLY A 330 -1.01 -1.51 -19.89
CA GLY A 330 -1.53 -0.38 -20.65
C GLY A 330 -0.91 -0.39 -22.05
N ALA A 331 -1.74 -0.14 -23.07
CA ALA A 331 -1.39 0.03 -24.48
C ALA A 331 -0.57 -1.09 -25.14
N ALA A 332 -1.19 -1.80 -26.10
CA ALA A 332 -0.58 -2.37 -27.32
C ALA A 332 0.88 -2.88 -27.21
N SER A 333 1.18 -3.66 -26.17
CA SER A 333 2.46 -4.38 -26.06
C SER A 333 2.40 -5.62 -26.94
N SER A 334 3.29 -5.71 -27.93
CA SER A 334 3.47 -6.91 -28.77
C SER A 334 4.09 -8.09 -28.01
N LYS A 335 4.50 -7.88 -26.74
CA LYS A 335 5.05 -8.94 -25.88
C LYS A 335 3.98 -9.48 -24.92
N PRO A 336 3.95 -10.81 -24.71
CA PRO A 336 3.06 -11.41 -23.71
C PRO A 336 3.43 -10.94 -22.31
N ALA A 337 2.41 -10.68 -21.48
CA ALA A 337 2.60 -10.20 -20.12
C ALA A 337 3.23 -11.27 -19.22
N THR A 338 4.11 -10.83 -18.32
CA THR A 338 4.76 -11.69 -17.32
C THR A 338 4.11 -11.62 -15.95
N THR A 339 3.14 -10.71 -15.79
CA THR A 339 2.26 -10.59 -14.62
C THR A 339 0.81 -10.55 -15.10
N CYS A 340 -0.07 -11.27 -14.41
CA CYS A 340 -1.53 -11.18 -14.61
C CYS A 340 -2.24 -11.06 -13.26
N VAL A 341 -3.43 -10.45 -13.26
CA VAL A 341 -4.29 -10.38 -12.07
C VAL A 341 -5.39 -11.43 -12.20
N LEU A 342 -5.39 -12.41 -11.31
CA LEU A 342 -6.45 -13.39 -11.17
C LEU A 342 -7.57 -12.82 -10.29
N GLU A 343 -8.81 -12.94 -10.73
CA GLU A 343 -9.95 -12.40 -10.00
C GLU A 343 -10.69 -13.51 -9.25
N LEU A 344 -10.35 -13.69 -7.97
CA LEU A 344 -11.00 -14.64 -7.09
C LEU A 344 -12.29 -14.01 -6.52
N THR A 345 -13.42 -14.41 -7.07
CA THR A 345 -14.78 -13.93 -6.73
C THR A 345 -15.61 -15.00 -6.03
N GLN A 346 -15.23 -16.27 -6.12
CA GLN A 346 -15.92 -17.37 -5.46
C GLN A 346 -15.11 -17.88 -4.26
N ALA A 347 -15.73 -18.74 -3.44
CA ALA A 347 -15.04 -19.38 -2.32
C ALA A 347 -13.84 -20.23 -2.77
N LYS A 348 -13.89 -20.80 -3.98
CA LYS A 348 -12.81 -21.57 -4.59
C LYS A 348 -12.87 -21.45 -6.12
N GLN A 349 -11.75 -21.17 -6.77
CA GLN A 349 -11.61 -21.14 -8.24
C GLN A 349 -10.26 -21.74 -8.65
N THR A 350 -10.22 -22.32 -9.85
CA THR A 350 -8.99 -22.84 -10.46
C THR A 350 -8.67 -22.06 -11.72
N PHE A 351 -7.41 -21.67 -11.85
CA PHE A 351 -6.85 -20.88 -12.94
C PHE A 351 -5.76 -21.71 -13.62
N ILE A 352 -5.83 -21.87 -14.94
CA ILE A 352 -4.94 -22.75 -15.70
C ILE A 352 -4.07 -21.91 -16.63
N PHE A 353 -2.76 -21.99 -16.44
CA PHE A 353 -1.76 -21.43 -17.34
C PHE A 353 -1.29 -22.50 -18.33
N ASN A 354 -1.36 -22.18 -19.61
CA ASN A 354 -0.89 -23.02 -20.70
C ASN A 354 0.54 -22.65 -21.12
N ARG A 355 1.13 -23.53 -21.94
CA ARG A 355 2.46 -23.31 -22.54
C ARG A 355 3.56 -23.14 -21.49
N VAL A 356 3.40 -23.79 -20.35
CA VAL A 356 4.37 -23.83 -19.26
C VAL A 356 5.26 -25.05 -19.50
N SER A 357 6.37 -24.86 -20.20
CA SER A 357 7.23 -25.96 -20.68
C SER A 357 8.08 -26.62 -19.58
N THR A 358 8.28 -25.93 -18.45
CA THR A 358 9.02 -26.42 -17.29
C THR A 358 8.29 -26.03 -16.02
N LYS A 359 8.38 -26.86 -14.97
CA LYS A 359 7.76 -26.54 -13.67
C LYS A 359 8.23 -25.16 -13.20
N PRO A 360 7.31 -24.20 -13.03
CA PRO A 360 7.68 -22.84 -12.63
C PRO A 360 7.74 -22.71 -11.10
N THR A 361 8.40 -21.65 -10.65
CA THR A 361 8.25 -21.12 -9.29
C THR A 361 7.23 -19.98 -9.33
N PRO A 362 6.08 -20.07 -8.63
CA PRO A 362 5.08 -19.02 -8.70
C PRO A 362 5.47 -17.82 -7.82
N SER A 363 5.33 -16.62 -8.35
CA SER A 363 5.37 -15.37 -7.60
C SER A 363 3.93 -14.94 -7.33
N LEU A 364 3.41 -15.28 -6.16
CA LEU A 364 2.01 -15.09 -5.79
C LEU A 364 1.80 -13.79 -5.02
N LEU A 365 0.63 -13.16 -5.21
CA LEU A 365 0.23 -11.92 -4.53
C LEU A 365 1.26 -10.78 -4.72
N ARG A 366 1.81 -10.66 -5.94
CA ARG A 366 2.80 -9.63 -6.31
C ARG A 366 2.37 -8.23 -5.86
N ASN A 367 3.33 -7.45 -5.37
CA ASN A 367 3.09 -6.11 -4.80
C ASN A 367 2.01 -6.09 -3.69
N PHE A 368 1.79 -7.23 -3.00
CA PHE A 368 0.71 -7.44 -2.05
C PHE A 368 -0.65 -7.00 -2.62
N SER A 369 -1.05 -7.60 -3.75
CA SER A 369 -2.19 -7.13 -4.55
C SER A 369 -3.55 -7.05 -3.85
N ALA A 370 -3.70 -7.69 -2.68
CA ALA A 370 -4.87 -7.60 -1.82
C ALA A 370 -4.49 -7.78 -0.34
N PRO A 371 -5.20 -7.14 0.61
CA PRO A 371 -4.93 -7.21 2.05
C PRO A 371 -5.44 -8.53 2.66
N VAL A 372 -4.73 -9.62 2.37
CA VAL A 372 -5.11 -10.99 2.77
C VAL A 372 -3.95 -11.72 3.45
N VAL A 373 -4.27 -12.71 4.27
CA VAL A 373 -3.30 -13.68 4.78
C VAL A 373 -3.20 -14.82 3.78
N MET A 374 -2.10 -14.86 3.01
CA MET A 374 -1.88 -15.91 2.01
C MET A 374 -1.13 -17.11 2.59
N GLU A 375 -1.70 -18.31 2.40
CA GLU A 375 -1.07 -19.59 2.70
C GLU A 375 -0.72 -20.33 1.39
N TYR A 376 0.57 -20.57 1.18
CA TYR A 376 1.12 -21.40 0.12
C TYR A 376 2.38 -22.11 0.64
N ASP A 377 2.53 -23.40 0.32
CA ASP A 377 3.61 -24.24 0.83
C ASP A 377 4.85 -24.14 -0.08
N TYR A 378 5.54 -23.00 -0.01
CA TYR A 378 6.80 -22.82 -0.74
C TYR A 378 7.89 -23.72 -0.16
N THR A 379 8.66 -24.34 -1.03
CA THR A 379 9.93 -24.95 -0.67
C THR A 379 11.01 -23.89 -0.44
N ASP A 380 12.02 -24.20 0.37
CA ASP A 380 13.19 -23.32 0.58
C ASP A 380 13.86 -22.89 -0.72
N ARG A 381 13.91 -23.79 -1.72
CA ARG A 381 14.49 -23.50 -3.03
C ARG A 381 13.66 -22.50 -3.82
N GLU A 382 12.34 -22.60 -3.76
CA GLU A 382 11.45 -21.61 -4.37
C GLU A 382 11.59 -20.24 -3.69
N LEU A 383 11.62 -20.20 -2.34
CA LEU A 383 11.84 -18.94 -1.60
C LEU A 383 13.19 -18.31 -1.92
N ALA A 384 14.27 -19.10 -1.94
CA ALA A 384 15.60 -18.60 -2.29
C ALA A 384 15.67 -18.09 -3.74
N GLN A 385 14.98 -18.76 -4.67
CA GLN A 385 14.91 -18.32 -6.06
C GLN A 385 14.13 -17.01 -6.20
N LEU A 386 12.99 -16.88 -5.51
CA LEU A 386 12.19 -15.64 -5.50
C LEU A 386 13.00 -14.49 -4.90
N MET A 387 13.62 -14.71 -3.74
CA MET A 387 14.48 -13.71 -3.08
C MET A 387 15.60 -13.19 -3.99
N ALA A 388 16.24 -14.11 -4.73
CA ALA A 388 17.37 -13.77 -5.59
C ALA A 388 16.96 -13.15 -6.93
N HIS A 389 15.79 -13.49 -7.48
CA HIS A 389 15.51 -13.25 -8.90
C HIS A 389 14.13 -12.69 -9.26
N ASP A 390 13.13 -12.72 -8.37
CA ASP A 390 11.76 -12.31 -8.71
C ASP A 390 11.69 -10.91 -9.34
N SER A 391 10.97 -10.71 -10.43
CA SER A 391 10.86 -9.37 -11.02
C SER A 391 10.04 -8.41 -10.14
N ASP A 392 9.21 -8.94 -9.24
CA ASP A 392 8.48 -8.16 -8.24
C ASP A 392 9.35 -7.95 -7.00
N ALA A 393 9.82 -6.72 -6.81
CA ALA A 393 10.71 -6.35 -5.71
C ALA A 393 10.06 -6.58 -4.32
N PHE A 394 8.75 -6.35 -4.19
CA PHE A 394 8.04 -6.68 -2.95
C PHE A 394 8.12 -8.18 -2.64
N ASN A 395 7.87 -9.05 -3.63
CA ASN A 395 7.96 -10.49 -3.44
C ASN A 395 9.40 -11.01 -3.26
N ARG A 396 10.42 -10.34 -3.84
CA ARG A 396 11.83 -10.61 -3.49
C ARG A 396 12.05 -10.46 -1.98
N TRP A 397 11.61 -9.33 -1.43
CA TRP A 397 11.70 -9.06 0.00
C TRP A 397 10.89 -10.07 0.81
N GLU A 398 9.62 -10.29 0.46
CA GLU A 398 8.72 -11.22 1.14
C GLU A 398 9.30 -12.64 1.25
N ALA A 399 9.83 -13.15 0.14
CA ALA A 399 10.46 -14.47 0.10
C ALA A 399 11.69 -14.53 1.01
N GLY A 400 12.50 -13.46 1.01
CA GLY A 400 13.64 -13.31 1.92
C GLY A 400 13.23 -13.31 3.39
N GLN A 401 12.17 -12.58 3.76
CA GLN A 401 11.67 -12.54 5.14
C GLN A 401 11.15 -13.90 5.61
N ARG A 402 10.38 -14.61 4.76
CA ARG A 402 9.90 -15.97 5.07
C ARG A 402 11.05 -16.94 5.27
N LEU A 403 12.03 -16.92 4.37
CA LEU A 403 13.20 -17.78 4.44
C LEU A 403 14.04 -17.45 5.69
N ALA A 404 14.32 -16.17 5.94
CA ALA A 404 15.05 -15.70 7.13
C ALA A 404 14.35 -16.10 8.43
N MET A 405 13.03 -15.94 8.52
CA MET A 405 12.24 -16.35 9.70
C MET A 405 12.34 -17.86 9.94
N GLN A 406 12.25 -18.68 8.89
CA GLN A 406 12.44 -20.13 9.02
C GLN A 406 13.85 -20.48 9.54
N ARG A 407 14.89 -19.79 9.07
CA ARG A 407 16.26 -19.97 9.57
C ARG A 407 16.41 -19.54 11.01
N LEU A 408 15.90 -18.37 11.39
CA LEU A 408 15.91 -17.89 12.78
C LEU A 408 15.25 -18.90 13.73
N LEU A 409 14.10 -19.45 13.36
CA LEU A 409 13.42 -20.48 14.16
C LEU A 409 14.23 -21.78 14.29
N ASN A 410 14.99 -22.17 13.25
CA ASN A 410 15.87 -23.33 13.32
C ASN A 410 17.11 -23.05 14.17
N LEU A 411 17.72 -21.86 14.05
CA LEU A 411 18.83 -21.43 14.90
C LEU A 411 18.43 -21.37 16.37
N ILE A 412 17.22 -20.90 16.69
CA ILE A 412 16.69 -20.91 18.07
C ILE A 412 16.63 -22.34 18.63
N LYS A 413 16.21 -23.32 17.82
CA LYS A 413 16.21 -24.73 18.25
C LYS A 413 17.61 -25.25 18.50
N GLN A 414 18.59 -24.88 17.67
CA GLN A 414 19.99 -25.24 17.87
C GLN A 414 20.53 -24.64 19.17
N VAL A 415 20.25 -23.36 19.46
CA VAL A 415 20.59 -22.72 20.75
C VAL A 415 19.98 -23.51 21.91
N GLN A 416 18.69 -23.86 21.83
CA GLN A 416 17.99 -24.60 22.88
C GLN A 416 18.54 -26.02 23.08
N ALA A 417 19.08 -26.64 22.04
CA ALA A 417 19.71 -27.95 22.09
C ALA A 417 21.20 -27.90 22.49
N GLY A 418 21.80 -26.71 22.65
CA GLY A 418 23.23 -26.54 22.89
C GLY A 418 24.10 -26.91 21.68
N GLU A 419 23.53 -26.91 20.48
CA GLU A 419 24.21 -27.22 19.22
C GLU A 419 24.94 -25.99 18.66
N THR A 420 25.96 -26.23 17.84
CA THR A 420 26.62 -25.16 17.07
C THR A 420 25.66 -24.55 16.06
N LEU A 421 25.62 -23.22 16.02
CA LEU A 421 24.80 -22.48 15.06
C LEU A 421 25.31 -22.71 13.63
N THR A 422 24.42 -23.20 12.78
CA THR A 422 24.72 -23.47 11.36
C THR A 422 23.66 -22.84 10.47
N LEU A 423 24.13 -22.14 9.44
CA LEU A 423 23.29 -21.52 8.42
C LEU A 423 23.64 -22.13 7.07
N ASP A 424 22.64 -22.42 6.25
CA ASP A 424 22.81 -23.06 4.96
C ASP A 424 23.31 -22.09 3.88
N GLU A 425 24.13 -22.62 2.98
CA GLU A 425 24.66 -21.91 1.82
C GLU A 425 23.55 -21.40 0.88
N LEU A 426 22.39 -22.05 0.83
CA LEU A 426 21.28 -21.60 -0.03
C LEU A 426 20.81 -20.19 0.37
N PHE A 427 20.56 -19.95 1.66
CA PHE A 427 20.19 -18.63 2.15
C PHE A 427 21.30 -17.60 2.01
N ILE A 428 22.54 -17.97 2.34
CA ILE A 428 23.71 -17.08 2.21
C ILE A 428 23.91 -16.65 0.74
N ASN A 429 23.76 -17.57 -0.22
CA ASN A 429 23.88 -17.25 -1.64
C ASN A 429 22.74 -16.38 -2.15
N ALA A 430 21.52 -16.53 -1.64
CA ALA A 430 20.40 -15.65 -1.98
C ALA A 430 20.66 -14.21 -1.50
N LEU A 431 21.09 -14.03 -0.25
CA LEU A 431 21.52 -12.73 0.28
C LEU A 431 22.66 -12.11 -0.54
N ARG A 432 23.67 -12.92 -0.87
CA ARG A 432 24.81 -12.49 -1.69
C ARG A 432 24.38 -12.06 -3.09
N THR A 433 23.39 -12.72 -3.68
CA THR A 433 22.87 -12.37 -5.00
C THR A 433 22.17 -11.01 -4.95
N THR A 434 21.31 -10.77 -3.96
CA THR A 434 20.65 -9.47 -3.77
C THR A 434 21.66 -8.35 -3.51
N LEU A 435 22.62 -8.57 -2.61
CA LEU A 435 23.63 -7.56 -2.23
C LEU A 435 24.50 -7.11 -3.41
N ASN A 436 24.75 -8.02 -4.38
CA ASN A 436 25.62 -7.74 -5.53
C ASN A 436 24.84 -7.44 -6.82
N ASP A 437 23.52 -7.23 -6.76
CA ASP A 437 22.72 -6.87 -7.93
C ASP A 437 22.76 -5.34 -8.16
N PRO A 438 23.52 -4.83 -9.15
CA PRO A 438 23.67 -3.39 -9.38
C PRO A 438 22.40 -2.74 -9.94
N ALA A 439 21.39 -3.53 -10.33
CA ALA A 439 20.11 -3.00 -10.80
C ALA A 439 19.15 -2.67 -9.66
N LEU A 440 19.46 -3.08 -8.42
CA LEU A 440 18.64 -2.80 -7.25
C LEU A 440 19.03 -1.47 -6.60
N ASP A 441 18.03 -0.76 -6.11
CA ASP A 441 18.23 0.45 -5.32
C ASP A 441 18.91 0.13 -3.99
N PRO A 442 19.92 0.91 -3.55
CA PRO A 442 20.58 0.70 -2.27
C PRO A 442 19.62 0.65 -1.07
N SER A 443 18.57 1.48 -1.06
CA SER A 443 17.53 1.47 -0.01
C SER A 443 16.74 0.16 -0.01
N PHE A 444 16.47 -0.40 -1.18
CA PHE A 444 15.80 -1.68 -1.29
C PHE A 444 16.69 -2.82 -0.78
N ILE A 445 17.98 -2.81 -1.14
CA ILE A 445 18.94 -3.80 -0.65
C ILE A 445 19.00 -3.77 0.89
N GLU A 446 19.08 -2.59 1.50
CA GLU A 446 19.11 -2.40 2.95
C GLU A 446 17.89 -3.06 3.65
N VAL A 447 16.69 -2.85 3.12
CA VAL A 447 15.46 -3.44 3.68
C VAL A 447 15.38 -4.96 3.48
N VAL A 448 15.91 -5.51 2.38
CA VAL A 448 15.98 -6.98 2.17
C VAL A 448 16.99 -7.64 3.11
N LEU A 449 18.11 -6.98 3.38
CA LEU A 449 19.15 -7.49 4.28
C LEU A 449 18.81 -7.27 5.77
N THR A 450 17.83 -6.43 6.07
CA THR A 450 17.31 -6.26 7.43
C THR A 450 16.57 -7.52 7.87
N LEU A 451 17.11 -8.19 8.89
CA LEU A 451 16.53 -9.40 9.45
C LEU A 451 15.14 -9.13 10.05
N PRO A 452 14.23 -10.12 10.00
CA PRO A 452 12.94 -10.00 10.66
C PRO A 452 13.11 -9.65 12.15
N SER A 453 12.53 -8.54 12.58
CA SER A 453 12.48 -8.19 14.00
C SER A 453 11.42 -9.03 14.73
N MET A 454 11.65 -9.28 16.02
CA MET A 454 10.58 -9.80 16.87
C MET A 454 9.48 -8.74 16.97
N PRO A 455 8.20 -9.08 16.77
CA PRO A 455 7.11 -8.12 16.99
C PRO A 455 7.22 -7.58 18.42
N ALA A 456 7.37 -6.26 18.56
CA ALA A 456 7.32 -5.60 19.84
C ALA A 456 5.91 -5.78 20.43
N GLY A 457 5.74 -6.76 21.33
CA GLY A 457 4.48 -6.96 22.06
C GLY A 457 3.97 -8.39 22.25
N ASN A 458 4.62 -9.44 21.73
CA ASN A 458 4.13 -10.83 21.94
C ASN A 458 5.24 -11.79 22.37
N SER A 459 5.49 -11.85 23.69
CA SER A 459 6.41 -12.77 24.35
C SER A 459 5.95 -14.24 24.39
N ARG A 460 5.03 -14.65 23.51
CA ARG A 460 4.64 -16.05 23.33
C ARG A 460 4.76 -16.43 21.87
N ALA A 461 5.83 -17.16 21.56
CA ALA A 461 5.97 -17.94 20.34
C ALA A 461 4.80 -18.95 20.23
N SER A 462 3.65 -18.48 19.75
CA SER A 462 2.56 -19.34 19.33
C SER A 462 2.71 -19.62 17.84
N LYS A 463 2.13 -20.73 17.38
CA LYS A 463 2.10 -21.16 15.97
C LYS A 463 1.55 -20.07 15.01
N SER A 464 1.02 -18.96 15.52
CA SER A 464 0.55 -17.80 14.73
C SER A 464 1.67 -16.97 14.10
N ASN A 465 2.89 -16.94 14.64
CA ASN A 465 3.99 -16.17 14.02
C ASN A 465 4.44 -16.76 12.67
N ARG A 466 4.11 -18.02 12.35
CA ARG A 466 4.28 -18.58 11.00
C ARG A 466 3.28 -18.01 9.97
N ARG A 467 2.24 -17.31 10.41
CA ARG A 467 1.13 -16.80 9.57
C ARG A 467 1.14 -15.28 9.38
N LEU A 468 2.04 -14.57 10.07
CA LEU A 468 2.14 -13.11 10.03
C LEU A 468 3.31 -12.59 9.19
N VAL A 469 4.26 -13.46 8.81
CA VAL A 469 5.32 -13.16 7.85
C VAL A 469 4.90 -13.61 6.47
#